data_AF-A0AAN7UCD3-F1
#
_entry.id   AF-A0AAN7UCD3-F1
#
_cell.length_a   1.000
_cell.length_b   1.000
_cell.length_c   1.000
_cell.angle_alpha   90.00
_cell.angle_beta   90.00
_cell.angle_gamma   90.00
#
_symmetry.space_group_name_H-M   'P 1'
#
loop_
_entity.id
_entity.type
_entity.pdbx_description
1 polymer ?
#
loop_
_entity_poly.entity_id
_entity_poly.type
_entity_poly.pdbx_seq_one_letter_code
_entity_poly.pdbx_strand_id
1 'polypeptide(L)'
;MPVMATGFATATTDGEHSSDVLRPEGSEPYWALISSGNVNWPLLIDFASVALHDTATIGKAVQEAFYGTAPAYSYLFGGSTSGRQGHMLAQRYPQDYDGIVALFPAVNWVKFFFSSFWPTFVMDQMRTYPRPCEFNAITAAVISACDTLDGREDGIISRLDLCDFDPHDAVGKKIQYDGVEAIVSSAAAEVIQMAWDGPRSSTGEFQWYGFSKGTDSTQPLTGSIQVKYDKGDSCKAASNPVWARYWVKKDPSFDMRTIIHQEWDDLVHTSINEYDSIIGTSDPNLSAFKRMGEKMVN
;
A
#
# COMPACT_ATOMS: atom_id res chain seq x y z
N MET A 1 -18.15 -9.44 -14.19
CA MET A 1 -17.49 -10.08 -13.03
C MET A 1 -17.25 -11.54 -13.37
N PRO A 2 -15.99 -11.98 -13.54
CA PRO A 2 -15.67 -13.37 -13.90
C PRO A 2 -16.22 -14.42 -12.92
N VAL A 3 -16.31 -14.09 -11.63
CA VAL A 3 -16.79 -15.00 -10.57
C VAL A 3 -18.27 -15.35 -10.70
N MET A 4 -19.13 -14.41 -11.09
CA MET A 4 -20.55 -14.70 -11.37
C MET A 4 -20.72 -15.72 -12.51
N ALA A 5 -19.86 -15.67 -13.53
CA ALA A 5 -19.89 -16.60 -14.65
C ALA A 5 -19.52 -18.04 -14.24
N THR A 6 -18.91 -18.22 -13.07
CA THR A 6 -18.57 -19.53 -12.50
C THR A 6 -19.64 -20.09 -11.56
N GLY A 7 -20.79 -19.40 -11.40
CA GLY A 7 -21.95 -19.91 -10.65
C GLY A 7 -22.08 -19.41 -9.21
N PHE A 8 -21.22 -18.48 -8.76
CA PHE A 8 -21.35 -17.86 -7.44
C PHE A 8 -22.38 -16.73 -7.43
N ALA A 9 -23.24 -16.70 -6.40
CA ALA A 9 -23.92 -15.48 -6.00
C ALA A 9 -22.87 -14.50 -5.44
N THR A 10 -22.87 -13.26 -5.93
CA THR A 10 -21.82 -12.28 -5.61
C THR A 10 -22.44 -11.01 -5.01
N ALA A 11 -21.81 -10.48 -3.96
CA ALA A 11 -22.14 -9.19 -3.36
C ALA A 11 -20.87 -8.33 -3.27
N THR A 12 -21.03 -7.02 -3.33
CA THR A 12 -19.96 -6.03 -3.17
C THR A 12 -20.49 -4.83 -2.38
N THR A 13 -19.63 -4.16 -1.63
CA THR A 13 -19.92 -2.89 -0.94
C THR A 13 -18.93 -1.82 -1.40
N ASP A 14 -19.36 -0.57 -1.38
CA ASP A 14 -18.51 0.61 -1.57
C ASP A 14 -17.80 1.04 -0.27
N GLY A 15 -18.05 0.34 0.84
CA GLY A 15 -17.50 0.69 2.15
C GLY A 15 -18.27 1.80 2.87
N GLU A 16 -19.53 2.05 2.47
CA GLU A 16 -20.43 3.10 2.98
C GLU A 16 -20.01 4.53 2.59
N HIS A 17 -19.17 4.65 1.56
CA HIS A 17 -18.75 5.94 1.04
C HIS A 17 -18.66 5.95 -0.49
N SER A 18 -19.24 6.97 -1.11
CA SER A 18 -19.06 7.21 -2.55
C SER A 18 -17.76 7.96 -2.80
N SER A 19 -16.86 7.39 -3.57
CA SER A 19 -15.81 8.15 -4.27
C SER A 19 -16.21 8.28 -5.75
N ASP A 20 -16.39 9.51 -6.22
CA ASP A 20 -16.55 9.76 -7.66
C ASP A 20 -15.16 9.66 -8.32
N VAL A 21 -14.77 8.42 -8.62
CA VAL A 21 -13.47 8.09 -9.26
C VAL A 21 -13.30 8.71 -10.65
N LEU A 22 -14.35 9.35 -11.20
CA LEU A 22 -14.32 10.04 -12.49
C LEU A 22 -14.06 11.55 -12.35
N ARG A 23 -14.04 12.11 -11.13
CA ARG A 23 -13.65 13.50 -10.91
C ARG A 23 -12.14 13.62 -10.70
N PRO A 24 -11.52 14.78 -11.05
CA PRO A 24 -10.13 15.10 -10.68
C PRO A 24 -9.86 15.00 -9.16
N GLU A 25 -10.95 15.10 -8.39
CA GLU A 25 -11.07 15.02 -6.94
C GLU A 25 -11.21 13.58 -6.40
N GLY A 26 -11.33 12.57 -7.27
CA GLY A 26 -11.59 11.16 -6.91
C GLY A 26 -10.48 10.48 -6.10
N SER A 27 -9.37 11.16 -5.83
CA SER A 27 -8.28 10.72 -4.95
C SER A 27 -8.39 11.24 -3.51
N GLU A 28 -9.29 12.19 -3.23
CA GLU A 28 -9.42 12.80 -1.91
C GLU A 28 -10.58 12.16 -1.12
N PRO A 29 -10.36 11.66 0.11
CA PRO A 29 -11.39 10.99 0.88
C PRO A 29 -12.29 12.00 1.61
N TYR A 30 -13.17 12.69 0.87
CA TYR A 30 -14.09 13.70 1.44
C TYR A 30 -14.96 13.20 2.59
N TRP A 31 -15.15 11.88 2.66
CA TRP A 31 -15.92 11.22 3.71
C TRP A 31 -15.13 11.06 5.02
N ALA A 32 -13.80 11.19 5.01
CA ALA A 32 -12.93 10.89 6.15
C ALA A 32 -13.13 11.85 7.33
N LEU A 33 -13.58 13.09 7.07
CA LEU A 33 -13.78 14.13 8.06
C LEU A 33 -15.23 14.65 8.02
N ILE A 34 -15.85 14.82 9.18
CA ILE A 34 -17.15 15.53 9.31
C ILE A 34 -16.92 17.05 9.26
N SER A 35 -15.80 17.49 9.84
CA SER A 35 -15.28 18.86 9.77
C SER A 35 -13.77 18.83 10.04
N SER A 36 -13.08 19.96 9.82
CA SER A 36 -11.64 20.06 10.12
C SER A 36 -11.36 19.64 11.57
N GLY A 37 -10.37 18.78 11.78
CA GLY A 37 -10.03 18.21 13.09
C GLY A 37 -10.93 17.05 13.55
N ASN A 38 -12.02 16.72 12.85
CA ASN A 38 -13.03 15.75 13.32
C ASN A 38 -13.24 14.61 12.33
N VAL A 39 -12.72 13.44 12.68
CA VAL A 39 -12.85 12.20 11.90
C VAL A 39 -14.31 11.74 11.84
N ASN A 40 -14.72 11.28 10.67
CA ASN A 40 -15.99 10.57 10.50
C ASN A 40 -15.84 9.12 10.96
N TRP A 41 -15.93 8.91 12.28
CA TRP A 41 -15.72 7.61 12.90
C TRP A 41 -16.64 6.51 12.36
N PRO A 42 -17.96 6.72 12.16
CA PRO A 42 -18.82 5.71 11.56
C PRO A 42 -18.27 5.19 10.22
N LEU A 43 -17.98 6.09 9.27
CA LEU A 43 -17.48 5.69 7.95
C LEU A 43 -16.08 5.07 7.99
N LEU A 44 -15.22 5.49 8.91
CA LEU A 44 -13.94 4.82 9.11
C LEU A 44 -14.11 3.40 9.63
N ILE A 45 -15.04 3.18 10.57
CA ILE A 45 -15.34 1.84 11.12
C ILE A 45 -15.99 0.95 10.06
N ASP A 46 -16.85 1.52 9.22
CA ASP A 46 -17.47 0.84 8.07
C ASP A 46 -16.39 0.38 7.07
N PHE A 47 -15.53 1.31 6.64
CA PHE A 47 -14.38 1.01 5.78
C PHE A 47 -13.42 -0.02 6.39
N ALA A 48 -13.20 0.07 7.70
CA ALA A 48 -12.28 -0.79 8.41
C ALA A 48 -12.81 -2.23 8.51
N SER A 49 -14.07 -2.42 8.93
CA SER A 49 -14.59 -3.75 9.26
C SER A 49 -16.10 -3.95 9.12
N VAL A 50 -16.95 -2.96 9.42
CA VAL A 50 -18.40 -3.21 9.59
C VAL A 50 -19.13 -3.43 8.26
N ALA A 51 -18.91 -2.59 7.24
CA ALA A 51 -19.58 -2.74 5.95
C ALA A 51 -19.32 -4.11 5.30
N LEU A 52 -18.17 -4.71 5.59
CA LEU A 52 -17.75 -6.02 5.07
C LEU A 52 -18.51 -7.16 5.76
N HIS A 53 -18.64 -7.06 7.08
CA HIS A 53 -19.45 -7.99 7.87
C HIS A 53 -20.93 -7.92 7.47
N ASP A 54 -21.44 -6.71 7.29
CA ASP A 54 -22.82 -6.48 6.86
C ASP A 54 -23.04 -7.03 5.45
N THR A 55 -22.07 -6.86 4.54
CA THR A 55 -22.11 -7.45 3.19
C THR A 55 -22.17 -8.97 3.25
N ALA A 56 -21.38 -9.61 4.12
CA ALA A 56 -21.42 -11.06 4.30
C ALA A 56 -22.78 -11.51 4.84
N THR A 57 -23.30 -10.84 5.86
CA THR A 57 -24.56 -11.18 6.53
C THR A 57 -25.76 -10.97 5.60
N ILE A 58 -25.88 -9.79 5.00
CA ILE A 58 -26.98 -9.41 4.11
C ILE A 58 -26.90 -10.22 2.81
N GLY A 59 -25.70 -10.40 2.25
CA GLY A 59 -25.49 -11.16 1.01
C GLY A 59 -25.96 -12.60 1.14
N LYS A 60 -25.62 -13.27 2.25
CA LYS A 60 -26.10 -14.63 2.55
C LYS A 60 -27.62 -14.69 2.72
N ALA A 61 -28.21 -13.72 3.44
CA ALA A 61 -29.65 -13.66 3.65
C ALA A 61 -30.44 -13.44 2.34
N VAL A 62 -29.97 -12.54 1.47
CA VAL A 62 -30.57 -12.30 0.15
C VAL A 62 -30.45 -13.53 -0.74
N GLN A 63 -29.28 -14.17 -0.73
CA GLN A 63 -29.06 -15.41 -1.48
C GLN A 63 -30.00 -16.53 -1.00
N GLU A 64 -30.15 -16.72 0.30
CA GLU A 64 -31.07 -17.72 0.86
C GLU A 64 -32.53 -17.42 0.51
N ALA A 65 -32.96 -16.16 0.63
CA ALA A 65 -34.32 -15.75 0.26
C ALA A 65 -34.62 -15.96 -1.24
N PHE A 66 -33.62 -15.79 -2.10
CA PHE A 66 -33.79 -15.95 -3.55
C PHE A 66 -33.75 -17.42 -4.00
N TYR A 67 -32.83 -18.24 -3.47
CA TYR A 67 -32.64 -19.63 -3.89
C TYR A 67 -33.36 -20.65 -3.01
N GLY A 68 -33.94 -20.23 -1.88
CA GLY A 68 -34.66 -21.09 -0.93
C GLY A 68 -33.77 -21.99 -0.06
N THR A 69 -32.45 -21.78 -0.10
CA THR A 69 -31.48 -22.52 0.71
C THR A 69 -30.25 -21.67 1.02
N ALA A 70 -29.73 -21.80 2.24
CA ALA A 70 -28.49 -21.15 2.67
C ALA A 70 -27.29 -21.58 1.81
N PRO A 71 -26.24 -20.75 1.69
CA PRO A 71 -25.05 -21.12 0.94
C PRO A 71 -24.37 -22.31 1.62
N ALA A 72 -23.96 -23.30 0.82
CA ALA A 72 -23.16 -24.42 1.33
C ALA A 72 -21.77 -23.96 1.80
N TYR A 73 -21.20 -22.96 1.11
CA TYR A 73 -19.94 -22.31 1.43
C TYR A 73 -19.98 -20.85 0.99
N SER A 74 -19.15 -20.03 1.61
CA SER A 74 -19.01 -18.59 1.38
C SER A 74 -17.52 -18.23 1.24
N TYR A 75 -17.21 -17.37 0.27
CA TYR A 75 -15.83 -17.00 -0.04
C TYR A 75 -15.64 -15.50 -0.17
N LEU A 76 -14.52 -14.99 0.33
CA LEU A 76 -14.00 -13.65 0.02
C LEU A 76 -12.81 -13.78 -0.93
N PHE A 77 -12.80 -12.97 -1.98
CA PHE A 77 -11.66 -12.84 -2.90
C PHE A 77 -11.34 -11.38 -3.10
N GLY A 78 -10.10 -10.97 -2.81
CA GLY A 78 -9.69 -9.59 -3.06
C GLY A 78 -8.21 -9.32 -2.80
N GLY A 79 -7.74 -8.20 -3.34
CA GLY A 79 -6.36 -7.75 -3.21
C GLY A 79 -6.23 -6.36 -2.59
N SER A 80 -5.03 -6.00 -2.12
CA SER A 80 -4.70 -4.68 -1.58
C SER A 80 -5.57 -4.34 -0.36
N THR A 81 -6.41 -3.31 -0.43
CA THR A 81 -7.40 -2.99 0.61
C THR A 81 -8.31 -4.17 0.90
N SER A 82 -8.78 -4.90 -0.13
CA SER A 82 -9.62 -6.08 0.10
C SER A 82 -8.84 -7.26 0.68
N GLY A 83 -7.53 -7.34 0.40
CA GLY A 83 -6.65 -8.27 1.10
C GLY A 83 -6.56 -7.97 2.60
N ARG A 84 -6.39 -6.69 2.99
CA ARG A 84 -6.49 -6.25 4.39
C ARG A 84 -7.86 -6.61 4.98
N GLN A 85 -8.94 -6.34 4.25
CA GLN A 85 -10.29 -6.65 4.69
C GLN A 85 -10.51 -8.14 4.93
N GLY A 86 -9.89 -9.01 4.13
CA GLY A 86 -9.86 -10.46 4.38
C GLY A 86 -9.20 -10.83 5.70
N HIS A 87 -8.05 -10.24 6.02
CA HIS A 87 -7.43 -10.41 7.35
C HIS A 87 -8.31 -9.87 8.48
N MET A 88 -8.95 -8.71 8.29
CA MET A 88 -9.84 -8.12 9.29
C MET A 88 -11.05 -9.04 9.57
N LEU A 89 -11.67 -9.61 8.54
CA LEU A 89 -12.76 -10.57 8.70
C LEU A 89 -12.27 -11.84 9.40
N ALA A 90 -11.11 -12.38 9.03
CA ALA A 90 -10.53 -13.54 9.71
C ALA A 90 -10.22 -13.27 11.20
N GLN A 91 -9.79 -12.06 11.55
CA GLN A 91 -9.46 -11.64 12.92
C GLN A 91 -10.72 -11.35 13.76
N ARG A 92 -11.70 -10.62 13.20
CA ARG A 92 -12.83 -10.04 13.95
C ARG A 92 -14.16 -10.75 13.74
N TYR A 93 -14.39 -11.31 12.55
CA TYR A 93 -15.64 -11.97 12.16
C TYR A 93 -15.35 -13.33 11.51
N PRO A 94 -14.70 -14.25 12.25
CA PRO A 94 -14.13 -15.44 11.66
C PRO A 94 -15.19 -16.36 11.01
N GLN A 95 -16.47 -16.20 11.33
CA GLN A 95 -17.60 -16.99 10.81
C GLN A 95 -18.18 -16.46 9.48
N ASP A 96 -17.70 -15.31 9.00
CA ASP A 96 -18.30 -14.66 7.84
C ASP A 96 -17.98 -15.36 6.53
N TYR A 97 -16.87 -16.09 6.44
CA TYR A 97 -16.44 -16.78 5.22
C TYR A 97 -15.74 -18.09 5.52
N ASP A 98 -16.06 -19.12 4.74
CA ASP A 98 -15.42 -20.44 4.84
C ASP A 98 -14.01 -20.44 4.21
N GLY A 99 -13.83 -19.60 3.18
CA GLY A 99 -12.57 -19.42 2.50
C GLY A 99 -12.26 -17.95 2.20
N ILE A 100 -11.04 -17.52 2.48
CA ILE A 100 -10.55 -16.18 2.18
C ILE A 100 -9.33 -16.25 1.27
N VAL A 101 -9.37 -15.57 0.14
CA VAL A 101 -8.21 -15.31 -0.72
C VAL A 101 -7.86 -13.83 -0.59
N ALA A 102 -6.81 -13.54 0.16
CA ALA A 102 -6.33 -12.19 0.44
C ALA A 102 -4.99 -11.97 -0.27
N LEU A 103 -5.00 -11.24 -1.38
CA LEU A 103 -3.80 -11.01 -2.19
C LEU A 103 -3.13 -9.69 -1.79
N PHE A 104 -1.79 -9.68 -1.69
CA PHE A 104 -0.97 -8.48 -1.42
C PHE A 104 -1.62 -7.52 -0.39
N PRO A 105 -1.91 -8.00 0.82
CA PRO A 105 -2.81 -7.32 1.74
C PRO A 105 -2.18 -6.07 2.38
N ALA A 106 -2.94 -4.99 2.49
CA ALA A 106 -2.52 -3.77 3.19
C ALA A 106 -2.67 -3.88 4.73
N VAL A 107 -2.16 -4.97 5.34
CA VAL A 107 -2.15 -5.17 6.81
C VAL A 107 -1.14 -4.24 7.49
N ASN A 108 -1.28 -4.07 8.80
CA ASN A 108 -0.54 -3.06 9.57
C ASN A 108 -0.71 -1.65 8.97
N TRP A 109 -1.92 -1.33 8.52
CA TRP A 109 -2.25 -0.13 7.74
C TRP A 109 -1.60 1.15 8.28
N VAL A 110 -1.68 1.32 9.61
CA VAL A 110 -1.19 2.50 10.35
C VAL A 110 0.33 2.70 10.27
N LYS A 111 1.10 1.66 9.91
CA LYS A 111 2.56 1.69 9.67
C LYS A 111 2.89 1.56 8.19
N PHE A 112 2.29 0.56 7.53
CA PHE A 112 2.49 0.24 6.11
C PHE A 112 2.31 1.48 5.22
N PHE A 113 1.28 2.28 5.49
CA PHE A 113 0.96 3.42 4.66
C PHE A 113 2.11 4.43 4.56
N PHE A 114 2.86 4.65 5.65
CA PHE A 114 4.00 5.57 5.65
C PHE A 114 5.14 5.06 4.77
N SER A 115 5.36 3.75 4.69
CA SER A 115 6.39 3.18 3.84
C SER A 115 6.22 3.55 2.37
N SER A 116 4.99 3.66 1.88
CA SER A 116 4.68 4.06 0.50
C SER A 116 5.13 5.48 0.16
N PHE A 117 5.33 6.33 1.18
CA PHE A 117 5.73 7.73 1.01
C PHE A 117 7.15 8.01 1.48
N TRP A 118 7.82 7.02 2.08
CA TRP A 118 9.18 7.16 2.58
C TRP A 118 10.16 7.66 1.50
N PRO A 119 10.16 7.13 0.25
CA PRO A 119 11.07 7.65 -0.78
C PRO A 119 10.81 9.13 -1.14
N THR A 120 9.54 9.57 -1.12
CA THR A 120 9.19 10.98 -1.30
C THR A 120 9.74 11.84 -0.16
N PHE A 121 9.52 11.41 1.08
CA PHE A 121 10.05 12.11 2.25
C PHE A 121 11.59 12.24 2.19
N VAL A 122 12.30 11.19 1.83
CA VAL A 122 13.77 11.19 1.68
C VAL A 122 14.21 12.21 0.62
N MET A 123 13.58 12.22 -0.56
CA MET A 123 13.87 13.23 -1.60
C MET A 123 13.62 14.66 -1.12
N ASP A 124 12.52 14.89 -0.38
CA ASP A 124 12.19 16.20 0.19
C ASP A 124 13.25 16.65 1.21
N GLN A 125 13.72 15.76 2.10
CA GLN A 125 14.80 16.05 3.05
C GLN A 125 16.12 16.38 2.34
N MET A 126 16.46 15.62 1.29
CA MET A 126 17.66 15.85 0.48
C MET A 126 17.55 17.07 -0.44
N ARG A 127 16.33 17.61 -0.62
CA ARG A 127 15.98 18.65 -1.61
C ARG A 127 16.48 18.31 -3.02
N THR A 128 16.52 17.03 -3.34
CA THR A 128 17.06 16.50 -4.59
C THR A 128 16.08 15.47 -5.14
N TYR A 129 15.72 15.64 -6.42
CA TYR A 129 14.69 14.83 -7.08
C TYR A 129 15.29 14.24 -8.35
N PRO A 130 15.87 13.03 -8.28
CA PRO A 130 16.41 12.35 -9.46
C PRO A 130 15.32 12.07 -10.50
N ARG A 131 15.75 11.91 -11.75
CA ARG A 131 14.83 11.62 -12.86
C ARG A 131 14.34 10.17 -12.77
N PRO A 132 13.09 9.87 -13.16
CA PRO A 132 12.57 8.50 -13.21
C PRO A 132 13.48 7.49 -13.93
N CYS A 133 14.19 7.94 -14.96
CA CYS A 133 15.11 7.09 -15.73
C CYS A 133 16.32 6.58 -14.93
N GLU A 134 16.75 7.32 -13.91
CA GLU A 134 17.84 6.89 -13.02
C GLU A 134 17.38 5.72 -12.15
N PHE A 135 16.17 5.80 -11.58
CA PHE A 135 15.57 4.72 -10.80
C PHE A 135 15.35 3.47 -11.66
N ASN A 136 14.83 3.62 -12.87
CA ASN A 136 14.64 2.51 -13.81
C ASN A 136 15.97 1.84 -14.18
N ALA A 137 17.05 2.62 -14.31
CA ALA A 137 18.38 2.07 -14.57
C ALA A 137 18.94 1.27 -13.39
N ILE A 138 18.68 1.71 -12.15
CA ILE A 138 19.03 0.97 -10.93
C ILE A 138 18.21 -0.32 -10.84
N THR A 139 16.90 -0.25 -11.09
CA THR A 139 16.02 -1.44 -11.14
C THR A 139 16.50 -2.45 -12.19
N ALA A 140 16.85 -2.01 -13.39
CA ALA A 140 17.40 -2.88 -14.42
C ALA A 140 18.77 -3.48 -14.03
N ALA A 141 19.61 -2.71 -13.34
CA ALA A 141 20.91 -3.19 -12.87
C ALA A 141 20.76 -4.28 -11.80
N VAL A 142 19.86 -4.10 -10.82
CA VAL A 142 19.64 -5.12 -9.79
C VAL A 142 18.99 -6.38 -10.34
N ILE A 143 18.06 -6.26 -11.30
CA ILE A 143 17.51 -7.43 -12.00
C ILE A 143 18.64 -8.17 -12.72
N SER A 144 19.44 -7.48 -13.54
CA SER A 144 20.54 -8.11 -14.27
C SER A 144 21.58 -8.75 -13.35
N ALA A 145 21.82 -8.20 -12.17
CA ALA A 145 22.78 -8.75 -11.21
C ALA A 145 22.23 -9.99 -10.49
N CYS A 146 20.92 -10.06 -10.27
CA CYS A 146 20.32 -11.02 -9.35
C CYS A 146 19.39 -12.07 -10.00
N ASP A 147 19.02 -11.91 -11.27
CA ASP A 147 18.15 -12.84 -12.03
C ASP A 147 18.63 -14.29 -11.92
N THR A 148 19.90 -14.53 -12.29
CA THR A 148 20.49 -15.89 -12.32
C THR A 148 20.68 -16.58 -10.97
N LEU A 149 20.42 -15.91 -9.84
CA LEU A 149 20.67 -16.45 -8.50
C LEU A 149 19.72 -17.60 -8.12
N ASP A 150 18.58 -17.73 -8.81
CA ASP A 150 17.66 -18.85 -8.66
C ASP A 150 17.94 -20.03 -9.63
N GLY A 151 18.93 -19.87 -10.52
CA GLY A 151 19.30 -20.83 -11.55
C GLY A 151 18.59 -20.65 -12.89
N ARG A 152 17.83 -19.56 -13.08
CA ARG A 152 17.21 -19.17 -14.36
C ARG A 152 17.55 -17.73 -14.73
N GLU A 153 17.62 -17.47 -16.03
CA GLU A 153 17.73 -16.12 -16.57
C GLU A 153 16.40 -15.80 -17.25
N ASP A 154 15.46 -15.23 -16.51
CA ASP A 154 14.11 -14.94 -16.99
C ASP A 154 13.63 -13.51 -16.63
N GLY A 155 14.53 -12.68 -16.12
CA GLY A 155 14.27 -11.31 -15.71
C GLY A 155 13.56 -11.18 -14.36
N ILE A 156 13.47 -12.25 -13.57
CA ILE A 156 12.77 -12.28 -12.29
C ILE A 156 13.77 -12.56 -11.16
N ILE A 157 13.72 -11.75 -10.10
CA ILE A 157 14.51 -12.00 -8.90
C ILE A 157 13.72 -12.93 -7.96
N SER A 158 13.80 -14.26 -8.16
CA SER A 158 13.07 -15.20 -7.27
C SER A 158 13.81 -15.49 -5.96
N ARG A 159 15.13 -15.22 -5.89
CA ARG A 159 15.98 -15.40 -4.70
C ARG A 159 16.50 -14.07 -4.18
N LEU A 160 15.57 -13.23 -3.72
CA LEU A 160 15.87 -11.93 -3.08
C LEU A 160 16.86 -12.06 -1.91
N ASP A 161 16.82 -13.19 -1.19
CA ASP A 161 17.70 -13.50 -0.07
C ASP A 161 19.18 -13.69 -0.45
N LEU A 162 19.46 -13.94 -1.74
CA LEU A 162 20.82 -14.07 -2.27
C LEU A 162 21.29 -12.78 -2.98
N CYS A 163 20.41 -11.81 -3.22
CA CYS A 163 20.70 -10.61 -3.99
C CYS A 163 21.39 -9.55 -3.14
N ASP A 164 22.72 -9.49 -3.19
CA ASP A 164 23.56 -8.57 -2.41
C ASP A 164 23.87 -7.23 -3.12
N PHE A 165 23.30 -7.00 -4.31
CA PHE A 165 23.48 -5.76 -5.09
C PHE A 165 23.28 -4.48 -4.26
N ASP A 166 24.26 -3.58 -4.32
CA ASP A 166 24.23 -2.23 -3.74
C ASP A 166 23.81 -1.22 -4.83
N PRO A 167 22.77 -0.38 -4.61
CA PRO A 167 22.33 0.58 -5.62
C PRO A 167 23.41 1.62 -5.97
N HIS A 168 24.41 1.82 -5.10
CA HIS A 168 25.53 2.72 -5.36
C HIS A 168 26.48 2.20 -6.45
N ASP A 169 26.49 0.90 -6.74
CA ASP A 169 27.28 0.33 -7.84
C ASP A 169 26.79 0.80 -9.22
N ALA A 170 25.56 1.32 -9.30
CA ALA A 170 25.01 1.91 -10.53
C ALA A 170 25.44 3.37 -10.75
N VAL A 171 25.99 4.05 -9.75
CA VAL A 171 26.33 5.48 -9.82
C VAL A 171 27.38 5.74 -10.91
N GLY A 172 27.18 6.79 -11.69
CA GLY A 172 28.06 7.15 -12.81
C GLY A 172 27.78 6.38 -14.10
N LYS A 173 26.90 5.37 -14.09
CA LYS A 173 26.47 4.67 -15.30
C LYS A 173 25.74 5.63 -16.23
N LYS A 174 26.21 5.69 -17.48
CA LYS A 174 25.54 6.44 -18.55
C LYS A 174 24.28 5.70 -18.99
N ILE A 175 23.18 6.43 -19.10
CA ILE A 175 21.87 5.93 -19.48
C ILE A 175 21.28 6.80 -20.59
N GLN A 176 20.45 6.21 -21.44
CA GLN A 176 19.72 6.91 -22.48
C GLN A 176 18.23 6.84 -22.15
N TYR A 177 17.56 7.99 -22.10
CA TYR A 177 16.13 8.06 -21.84
C TYR A 177 15.51 9.19 -22.65
N ASP A 178 14.49 8.87 -23.46
CA ASP A 178 13.84 9.81 -24.40
C ASP A 178 14.83 10.61 -25.28
N GLY A 179 15.92 9.96 -25.69
CA GLY A 179 16.97 10.58 -26.53
C GLY A 179 17.91 11.54 -25.79
N VAL A 180 17.84 11.59 -24.45
CA VAL A 180 18.71 12.39 -23.60
C VAL A 180 19.69 11.48 -22.86
N GLU A 181 20.99 11.79 -22.95
CA GLU A 181 22.01 11.16 -22.10
C GLU A 181 21.83 11.66 -20.67
N ALA A 182 21.70 10.72 -19.73
CA ALA A 182 21.70 10.99 -18.30
C ALA A 182 22.73 10.08 -17.61
N ILE A 183 23.04 10.40 -16.37
CA ILE A 183 23.96 9.64 -15.53
C ILE A 183 23.21 9.30 -14.25
N VAL A 184 23.30 8.05 -13.81
CA VAL A 184 22.76 7.65 -12.51
C VAL A 184 23.52 8.41 -11.41
N SER A 185 22.80 9.27 -10.69
CA SER A 185 23.35 10.07 -9.59
C SER A 185 23.46 9.26 -8.29
N SER A 186 24.33 9.73 -7.38
CA SER A 186 24.36 9.21 -6.01
C SER A 186 23.04 9.45 -5.27
N ALA A 187 22.33 10.53 -5.60
CA ALA A 187 21.02 10.80 -5.00
C ALA A 187 19.96 9.76 -5.43
N ALA A 188 19.99 9.28 -6.68
CA ALA A 188 19.12 8.20 -7.12
C ALA A 188 19.41 6.89 -6.37
N ALA A 189 20.69 6.56 -6.19
CA ALA A 189 21.12 5.39 -5.43
C ALA A 189 20.69 5.47 -3.96
N GLU A 190 20.88 6.62 -3.31
CA GLU A 190 20.49 6.84 -1.91
C GLU A 190 18.98 6.70 -1.70
N VAL A 191 18.16 7.29 -2.58
CA VAL A 191 16.69 7.16 -2.51
C VAL A 191 16.24 5.71 -2.67
N ILE A 192 16.87 4.94 -3.57
CA ILE A 192 16.58 3.51 -3.75
C ILE A 192 17.02 2.69 -2.54
N GLN A 193 18.20 2.95 -1.99
CA GLN A 193 18.68 2.30 -0.77
C GLN A 193 17.68 2.51 0.37
N MET A 194 17.27 3.75 0.61
CA MET A 194 16.27 4.07 1.63
C MET A 194 14.90 3.47 1.34
N ALA A 195 14.50 3.36 0.06
CA ALA A 195 13.27 2.67 -0.33
C ALA A 195 13.33 1.17 -0.01
N TRP A 196 14.48 0.52 -0.17
CA TRP A 196 14.69 -0.89 0.15
C TRP A 196 14.80 -1.15 1.66
N ASP A 197 15.43 -0.25 2.40
CA ASP A 197 15.60 -0.36 3.85
C ASP A 197 14.32 -0.09 4.65
N GLY A 198 13.41 0.69 4.07
CA GLY A 198 12.16 1.12 4.68
C GLY A 198 12.33 2.28 5.68
N PRO A 199 11.23 2.84 6.18
CA PRO A 199 11.26 3.99 7.07
C PRO A 199 11.95 3.69 8.40
N ARG A 200 12.78 4.66 8.81
CA ARG A 200 13.44 4.72 10.12
C ARG A 200 13.01 5.98 10.85
N SER A 201 12.98 5.92 12.18
CA SER A 201 12.78 7.12 12.97
C SER A 201 13.96 8.09 12.86
N SER A 202 13.80 9.31 13.36
CA SER A 202 14.91 10.28 13.51
C SER A 202 16.08 9.76 14.36
N THR A 203 15.85 8.74 15.20
CA THR A 203 16.85 8.05 16.01
C THR A 203 17.41 6.77 15.37
N GLY A 204 16.95 6.43 14.16
CA GLY A 204 17.38 5.23 13.42
C GLY A 204 16.60 3.95 13.76
N GLU A 205 15.54 4.03 14.58
CA GLU A 205 14.73 2.86 14.93
C GLU A 205 13.90 2.39 13.73
N PHE A 206 13.71 1.07 13.62
CA PHE A 206 12.86 0.47 12.59
C PHE A 206 11.39 0.89 12.74
N GLN A 207 10.78 1.41 11.67
CA GLN A 207 9.34 1.71 11.65
C GLN A 207 8.54 0.76 10.75
N TRP A 208 9.06 0.43 9.56
CA TRP A 208 8.43 -0.52 8.64
C TRP A 208 9.42 -1.07 7.60
N TYR A 209 9.08 -2.17 6.96
CA TYR A 209 9.89 -2.81 5.91
C TYR A 209 9.83 -2.01 4.60
N GLY A 210 10.94 -1.98 3.86
CA GLY A 210 11.02 -1.34 2.54
C GLY A 210 10.51 -2.23 1.40
N PHE A 211 10.67 -1.71 0.19
CA PHE A 211 10.30 -2.39 -1.06
C PHE A 211 11.34 -3.44 -1.44
N SER A 212 10.88 -4.55 -2.03
CA SER A 212 11.79 -5.58 -2.52
C SER A 212 12.63 -5.07 -3.70
N LYS A 213 13.89 -5.51 -3.77
CA LYS A 213 14.76 -5.27 -4.93
C LYS A 213 14.07 -5.75 -6.22
N GLY A 214 14.22 -4.98 -7.30
CA GLY A 214 13.54 -5.27 -8.58
C GLY A 214 12.10 -4.75 -8.68
N THR A 215 11.52 -4.21 -7.60
CA THR A 215 10.22 -3.50 -7.68
C THR A 215 10.33 -2.32 -8.63
N ASP A 216 9.36 -2.16 -9.53
CA ASP A 216 9.24 -0.96 -10.35
C ASP A 216 8.66 0.20 -9.51
N SER A 217 9.56 0.98 -8.93
CA SER A 217 9.21 2.09 -8.05
C SER A 217 8.63 3.30 -8.77
N THR A 218 8.70 3.37 -10.11
CA THR A 218 8.27 4.56 -10.87
C THR A 218 6.97 4.38 -11.64
N GLN A 219 6.33 3.20 -11.54
CA GLN A 219 5.03 2.94 -12.17
C GLN A 219 4.02 4.05 -11.88
N PRO A 220 3.32 4.59 -12.90
CA PRO A 220 2.26 5.55 -12.68
C PRO A 220 1.21 5.01 -11.70
N LEU A 221 0.77 5.86 -10.76
CA LEU A 221 -0.28 5.59 -9.76
C LEU A 221 0.05 4.54 -8.68
N THR A 222 0.98 3.63 -8.92
CA THR A 222 1.26 2.48 -8.02
C THR A 222 2.69 2.41 -7.51
N GLY A 223 3.64 3.07 -8.17
CA GLY A 223 5.03 3.17 -7.73
C GLY A 223 5.19 4.09 -6.52
N SER A 224 6.14 3.77 -5.64
CA SER A 224 6.45 4.55 -4.43
C SER A 224 7.25 5.83 -4.70
N ILE A 225 7.82 5.95 -5.89
CA ILE A 225 8.59 7.11 -6.34
C ILE A 225 7.79 7.84 -7.44
N GLN A 226 6.99 8.82 -7.01
CA GLN A 226 6.22 9.68 -7.90
C GLN A 226 6.92 11.03 -8.06
N VAL A 227 7.54 11.26 -9.21
CA VAL A 227 8.27 12.49 -9.52
C VAL A 227 7.61 13.18 -10.71
N LYS A 228 7.31 14.48 -10.56
CA LYS A 228 6.83 15.35 -11.64
C LYS A 228 8.01 16.12 -12.23
N TYR A 229 8.14 16.07 -13.54
CA TYR A 229 9.11 16.86 -14.30
C TYR A 229 8.52 18.24 -14.63
N ASP A 230 9.03 19.31 -14.02
CA ASP A 230 8.72 20.67 -14.48
C ASP A 230 9.59 20.98 -15.71
N LYS A 231 9.01 21.58 -16.76
CA LYS A 231 9.69 21.95 -18.02
C LYS A 231 10.88 22.93 -17.85
N GLY A 232 11.22 23.33 -16.61
CA GLY A 232 12.33 24.20 -16.24
C GLY A 232 13.47 23.46 -15.51
N ASP A 233 13.76 22.22 -15.90
CA ASP A 233 14.86 21.36 -15.42
C ASP A 233 14.83 20.86 -13.96
N SER A 234 13.82 21.20 -13.16
CA SER A 234 13.68 20.67 -11.80
C SER A 234 12.55 19.65 -11.68
N CYS A 235 12.87 18.50 -11.12
CA CYS A 235 11.89 17.51 -10.69
C CYS A 235 11.38 17.87 -9.29
N LYS A 236 10.14 17.48 -8.97
CA LYS A 236 9.56 17.58 -7.62
C LYS A 236 8.80 16.31 -7.29
N ALA A 237 8.78 15.93 -6.02
CA ALA A 237 7.89 14.86 -5.57
C ALA A 237 6.42 15.22 -5.78
N ALA A 238 5.64 14.25 -6.22
CA ALA A 238 4.28 14.44 -6.72
C ALA A 238 3.19 13.87 -5.81
N SER A 239 3.56 13.35 -4.64
CA SER A 239 2.69 12.60 -3.74
C SER A 239 2.49 13.32 -2.41
N ASN A 240 1.25 13.41 -1.93
CA ASN A 240 0.93 13.92 -0.59
C ASN A 240 -0.07 12.96 0.10
N PRO A 241 0.35 12.18 1.11
CA PRO A 241 -0.40 11.04 1.62
C PRO A 241 -1.75 11.40 2.24
N VAL A 242 -2.82 10.81 1.71
CA VAL A 242 -4.19 11.03 2.20
C VAL A 242 -4.38 10.54 3.64
N TRP A 243 -3.74 9.42 4.04
CA TRP A 243 -3.84 8.90 5.41
C TRP A 243 -3.35 9.92 6.44
N ALA A 244 -2.15 10.46 6.21
CA ALA A 244 -1.53 11.42 7.11
C ALA A 244 -2.33 12.73 7.19
N ARG A 245 -2.87 13.22 6.07
CA ARG A 245 -3.68 14.46 6.03
C ARG A 245 -5.03 14.30 6.71
N TYR A 246 -5.81 13.30 6.34
CA TYR A 246 -7.22 13.23 6.73
C TYR A 246 -7.46 12.53 8.06
N TRP A 247 -6.64 11.54 8.42
CA TRP A 247 -6.82 10.81 9.67
C TRP A 247 -5.81 11.21 10.73
N VAL A 248 -4.53 11.32 10.39
CA VAL A 248 -3.51 11.62 11.41
C VAL A 248 -3.54 13.11 11.79
N LYS A 249 -3.39 14.01 10.81
CA LYS A 249 -3.43 15.47 11.02
C LYS A 249 -4.84 16.05 11.07
N LYS A 250 -5.80 15.38 10.42
CA LYS A 250 -7.20 15.82 10.32
C LYS A 250 -7.31 17.20 9.66
N ASP A 251 -6.39 17.47 8.73
CA ASP A 251 -6.25 18.71 7.98
C ASP A 251 -5.99 18.38 6.50
N PRO A 252 -7.00 18.54 5.63
CA PRO A 252 -6.86 18.32 4.20
C PRO A 252 -5.79 19.21 3.54
N SER A 253 -5.46 20.36 4.13
CA SER A 253 -4.46 21.28 3.57
C SER A 253 -3.02 20.94 3.96
N PHE A 254 -2.82 19.98 4.87
CA PHE A 254 -1.51 19.62 5.36
C PHE A 254 -0.58 19.13 4.23
N ASP A 255 0.62 19.69 4.17
CA ASP A 255 1.65 19.32 3.19
C ASP A 255 2.75 18.50 3.87
N MET A 256 2.74 17.20 3.62
CA MET A 256 3.74 16.29 4.16
C MET A 256 5.15 16.55 3.63
N ARG A 257 5.31 17.28 2.53
CA ARG A 257 6.60 17.54 1.89
C ARG A 257 7.42 18.60 2.63
N THR A 258 6.80 19.33 3.56
CA THR A 258 7.47 20.40 4.32
C THR A 258 7.92 19.95 5.70
N ILE A 259 7.64 18.70 6.08
CA ILE A 259 7.89 18.23 7.44
C ILE A 259 9.37 17.89 7.65
N ILE A 260 9.83 18.00 8.89
CA ILE A 260 11.12 17.46 9.31
C ILE A 260 10.96 16.01 9.81
N HIS A 261 12.07 15.29 9.98
CA HIS A 261 12.05 13.90 10.44
C HIS A 261 11.39 13.69 11.81
N GLN A 262 11.53 14.66 12.73
CA GLN A 262 10.84 14.56 14.03
C GLN A 262 9.31 14.58 13.87
N GLU A 263 8.80 15.39 12.95
CA GLU A 263 7.37 15.46 12.67
C GLU A 263 6.88 14.19 11.95
N TRP A 264 7.71 13.56 11.11
CA TRP A 264 7.44 12.23 10.58
C TRP A 264 7.22 11.20 11.70
N ASP A 265 8.11 11.19 12.70
CA ASP A 265 7.99 10.29 13.86
C ASP A 265 6.69 10.53 14.62
N ASP A 266 6.34 11.80 14.86
CA ASP A 266 5.08 12.17 15.53
C ASP A 266 3.86 11.67 14.74
N LEU A 267 3.89 11.73 13.41
CA LEU A 267 2.81 11.25 12.55
C LEU A 267 2.68 9.73 12.59
N VAL A 268 3.78 8.99 12.50
CA VAL A 268 3.78 7.53 12.62
C VAL A 268 3.27 7.11 14.00
N HIS A 269 3.75 7.75 15.06
CA HIS A 269 3.32 7.49 16.44
C HIS A 269 1.83 7.76 16.63
N THR A 270 1.34 8.91 16.17
CA THR A 270 -0.08 9.29 16.24
C THR A 270 -0.96 8.32 15.45
N SER A 271 -0.52 7.93 14.25
CA SER A 271 -1.23 6.95 13.41
C SER A 271 -1.44 5.63 14.12
N ILE A 272 -0.39 5.09 14.75
CA ILE A 272 -0.47 3.84 15.51
C ILE A 272 -1.42 4.00 16.70
N ASN A 273 -1.20 5.01 17.53
CA ASN A 273 -1.94 5.19 18.77
C ASN A 273 -3.44 5.39 18.57
N GLU A 274 -3.83 6.16 17.54
CA GLU A 274 -5.24 6.50 17.31
C GLU A 274 -6.01 5.42 16.52
N TYR A 275 -5.34 4.65 15.66
CA TYR A 275 -6.02 3.86 14.63
C TYR A 275 -5.70 2.36 14.59
N ASP A 276 -4.68 1.88 15.30
CA ASP A 276 -4.26 0.47 15.19
C ASP A 276 -5.40 -0.51 15.57
N SER A 277 -6.14 -0.20 16.63
CA SER A 277 -7.27 -1.02 17.10
C SER A 277 -8.50 -1.01 16.18
N ILE A 278 -8.51 -0.12 15.17
CA ILE A 278 -9.64 0.09 14.26
C ILE A 278 -9.32 -0.52 12.90
N ILE A 279 -8.20 -0.13 12.29
CA ILE A 279 -7.84 -0.52 10.92
C ILE A 279 -6.46 -1.17 10.79
N GLY A 280 -5.68 -1.21 11.88
CA GLY A 280 -4.33 -1.79 11.88
C GLY A 280 -4.27 -3.18 11.27
N THR A 281 -5.28 -4.03 11.55
CA THR A 281 -5.39 -5.39 10.99
C THR A 281 -4.11 -6.21 11.26
N SER A 282 -3.58 -6.11 12.47
CA SER A 282 -2.25 -6.57 12.86
C SER A 282 -2.28 -7.76 13.83
N ASP A 283 -3.46 -8.28 14.18
CA ASP A 283 -3.60 -9.41 15.11
C ASP A 283 -3.23 -10.76 14.43
N PRO A 284 -2.13 -11.41 14.83
CA PRO A 284 -1.74 -12.69 14.26
C PRO A 284 -2.58 -13.87 14.79
N ASN A 285 -3.42 -13.67 15.80
CA ASN A 285 -4.19 -14.73 16.44
C ASN A 285 -5.44 -15.12 15.63
N LEU A 286 -5.25 -15.97 14.63
CA LEU A 286 -6.34 -16.54 13.83
C LEU A 286 -6.90 -17.85 14.42
N SER A 287 -6.77 -18.07 15.74
CA SER A 287 -7.18 -19.33 16.36
C SER A 287 -8.69 -19.59 16.27
N ALA A 288 -9.52 -18.53 16.30
CA ALA A 288 -10.97 -18.66 16.13
C ALA A 288 -11.34 -19.12 14.71
N PHE A 289 -10.77 -18.46 13.71
CA PHE A 289 -10.91 -18.82 12.29
C PHE A 289 -10.47 -20.28 12.04
N LYS A 290 -9.30 -20.67 12.57
CA LYS A 290 -8.80 -22.05 12.48
C LYS A 290 -9.73 -23.07 13.14
N ARG A 291 -10.28 -22.78 14.32
CA ARG A 291 -11.15 -23.72 15.06
C ARG A 291 -12.45 -24.04 14.34
N MET A 292 -12.96 -23.12 13.51
CA MET A 292 -14.18 -23.35 12.72
C MET A 292 -13.92 -24.18 11.46
N GLY A 293 -12.66 -24.40 11.10
CA GLY A 293 -12.30 -25.19 9.92
C GLY A 293 -12.04 -24.34 8.69
N GLU A 294 -12.08 -23.02 8.80
CA GLU A 294 -11.92 -22.11 7.67
C GLU A 294 -10.50 -22.07 7.13
N LYS A 295 -10.37 -21.57 5.90
CA LYS A 295 -9.12 -21.59 5.13
C LYS A 295 -8.80 -20.21 4.58
N MET A 296 -7.52 -19.85 4.62
CA MET A 296 -7.03 -18.59 4.06
C MET A 296 -5.84 -18.86 3.14
N VAL A 297 -5.85 -18.25 1.97
CA VAL A 297 -4.70 -18.12 1.07
C VAL A 297 -4.26 -16.66 1.14
N ASN A 298 -3.01 -16.44 1.52
CA ASN A 298 -2.40 -15.13 1.72
C ASN A 298 -0.93 -15.14 1.30
#